data_AF-T1B7Y0-F1
#
_entry.id   AF-T1B7Y0-F1
#
_cell.length_a   1.000
_cell.length_b   1.000
_cell.length_c   1.000
_cell.angle_alpha   90.00
_cell.angle_beta   90.00
_cell.angle_gamma   90.00
#
_symmetry.space_group_name_H-M   'P 1'
#
loop_
_entity.id
_entity.type
_entity.pdbx_description
1 polymer ?
#
loop_
_entity_poly.entity_id
_entity_poly.type
_entity_poly.pdbx_seq_one_letter_code
_entity_poly.pdbx_strand_id
1 'polypeptide(L)'
;MVGSPGPFGENECMGAGGAPDPVDPPSGAGIDLSHRKAEHVKLVLDRPVETRYRYWGDVELIHHALPGFDFEEVDPRISLLGQRLEAPLVITGMTGGYPGATQINSNLARAAAELGVAMGVGSERAAIQKGQFPAASAA
;
A
#
# COMPACT_ATOMS: atom_id res chain seq x y z
N MET A 1 48.97 -6.45 -21.26
CA MET A 1 47.78 -5.59 -21.20
C MET A 1 46.67 -6.42 -20.58
N VAL A 2 46.53 -6.34 -19.27
CA VAL A 2 45.45 -7.00 -18.53
C VAL A 2 44.31 -5.99 -18.48
N GLY A 3 43.16 -6.34 -19.05
CA GLY A 3 41.98 -5.47 -19.07
C GLY A 3 41.46 -5.26 -17.65
N SER A 4 41.21 -3.99 -17.29
CA SER A 4 40.50 -3.65 -16.05
C SER A 4 39.08 -4.23 -16.08
N PRO A 5 38.58 -4.80 -14.97
CA PRO A 5 37.17 -5.15 -14.86
C PRO A 5 36.33 -3.86 -14.84
N GLY A 6 35.22 -3.87 -15.59
CA GLY A 6 34.26 -2.77 -15.61
C GLY A 6 33.49 -2.62 -14.28
N PRO A 7 32.76 -1.52 -14.08
CA PRO A 7 32.10 -1.20 -12.80
C PRO A 7 30.85 -2.04 -12.51
N PHE A 8 30.47 -2.93 -13.42
CA PHE A 8 29.34 -3.83 -13.25
C PHE A 8 29.86 -5.18 -12.75
N GLY A 9 30.04 -5.26 -11.43
CA GLY A 9 30.12 -6.55 -10.76
C GLY A 9 28.86 -7.34 -11.09
N GLU A 10 29.07 -8.51 -11.69
CA GLU A 10 28.08 -9.58 -11.80
C GLU A 10 27.65 -10.00 -10.39
N ASN A 11 26.68 -9.26 -9.83
CA ASN A 11 25.95 -9.72 -8.67
C ASN A 11 24.98 -10.78 -9.17
N GLU A 12 25.50 -12.00 -9.28
CA GLU A 12 24.73 -13.21 -9.05
C GLU A 12 23.76 -12.92 -7.90
N CYS A 13 22.47 -13.02 -8.19
CA CYS A 13 21.43 -13.01 -7.17
C CYS A 13 21.68 -14.22 -6.28
N MET A 14 22.56 -14.07 -5.27
CA MET A 14 22.79 -15.08 -4.26
C MET A 14 21.45 -15.30 -3.60
N GLY A 15 20.84 -16.44 -3.94
CA GLY A 15 19.57 -16.87 -3.40
C GLY A 15 19.64 -16.73 -1.89
N ALA A 16 18.82 -15.82 -1.35
CA ALA A 16 18.43 -15.91 0.03
C ALA A 16 17.90 -17.33 0.20
N GLY A 17 18.63 -18.17 0.96
CA GLY A 17 18.17 -19.49 1.33
C GLY A 17 16.78 -19.31 1.90
N GLY A 18 15.78 -19.69 1.10
CA GLY A 18 14.39 -19.47 1.43
C GLY A 18 14.13 -20.18 2.73
N ALA A 19 13.68 -19.44 3.75
CA ALA A 19 12.77 -20.07 4.69
C ALA A 19 11.70 -20.76 3.83
N PRO A 20 11.36 -22.03 4.10
CA PRO A 20 10.33 -22.70 3.31
C PRO A 20 9.12 -21.77 3.28
N ASP A 21 8.62 -21.49 2.07
CA ASP A 21 7.37 -20.75 1.91
C ASP A 21 6.34 -21.36 2.88
N PRO A 22 5.57 -20.54 3.62
CA PRO A 22 4.56 -21.07 4.51
C PRO A 22 3.67 -22.01 3.69
N VAL A 23 3.74 -23.30 4.03
CA VAL A 23 3.09 -24.40 3.32
C VAL A 23 1.67 -23.99 2.96
N ASP A 24 1.37 -23.91 1.68
CA ASP A 24 0.00 -23.67 1.22
C ASP A 24 -0.90 -24.73 1.86
N PRO A 25 -1.97 -24.33 2.56
CA PRO A 25 -2.82 -25.29 3.24
C PRO A 25 -3.43 -26.26 2.20
N PRO A 26 -3.60 -27.54 2.56
CA PRO A 26 -4.10 -28.56 1.65
C PRO A 26 -5.47 -28.15 1.10
N SER A 27 -5.59 -28.20 -0.22
CA SER A 27 -6.82 -27.93 -0.97
C SER A 27 -7.93 -28.89 -0.53
N GLY A 28 -8.85 -28.43 0.31
CA GLY A 28 -9.98 -29.26 0.75
C GLY A 28 -10.82 -28.74 1.92
N ALA A 29 -10.32 -27.81 2.73
CA ALA A 29 -11.12 -27.09 3.72
C ALA A 29 -11.37 -25.66 3.20
N GLY A 30 -12.62 -25.19 3.20
CA GLY A 30 -12.94 -23.82 2.81
C GLY A 30 -12.06 -22.86 3.62
N ILE A 31 -11.16 -22.14 2.94
CA ILE A 31 -10.23 -21.20 3.59
C ILE A 31 -11.05 -20.23 4.42
N ASP A 32 -10.83 -20.19 5.74
CA ASP A 32 -11.40 -19.14 6.60
C ASP A 32 -10.78 -17.80 6.18
N LEU A 33 -11.45 -17.17 5.22
CA LEU A 33 -11.05 -15.91 4.64
C LEU A 33 -11.04 -14.80 5.69
N SER A 34 -11.87 -14.87 6.72
CA SER A 34 -11.91 -13.89 7.80
C SER A 34 -10.66 -13.99 8.67
N HIS A 35 -10.30 -15.21 9.08
CA HIS A 35 -9.09 -15.46 9.87
C HIS A 35 -7.83 -15.06 9.11
N ARG A 36 -7.70 -15.46 7.83
CA ARG A 36 -6.55 -15.10 7.00
C ARG A 36 -6.35 -13.57 6.89
N LYS A 37 -7.44 -12.81 6.79
CA LYS A 37 -7.38 -11.35 6.70
C LYS A 37 -7.02 -10.67 8.02
N ALA A 38 -7.51 -11.19 9.15
CA ALA A 38 -7.11 -10.73 10.47
C ALA A 38 -5.61 -10.97 10.71
N GLU A 39 -5.12 -12.17 10.38
CA GLU A 39 -3.70 -12.51 10.48
C GLU A 39 -2.82 -11.65 9.57
N HIS A 40 -3.26 -11.31 8.35
CA HIS A 40 -2.52 -10.41 7.48
C HIS A 40 -2.31 -9.04 8.11
N VAL A 41 -3.35 -8.43 8.68
CA VAL A 41 -3.23 -7.12 9.35
C VAL A 41 -2.29 -7.23 10.56
N LYS A 42 -2.43 -8.28 11.36
CA LYS A 42 -1.56 -8.51 12.52
C LYS A 42 -0.09 -8.65 12.13
N LEU A 43 0.21 -9.47 11.12
CA LEU A 43 1.57 -9.68 10.64
C LEU A 43 2.22 -8.38 10.15
N VAL A 44 1.49 -7.54 9.43
CA VAL A 44 2.00 -6.24 8.96
C VAL A 44 2.26 -5.27 10.10
N LEU A 45 1.48 -5.33 11.20
CA LEU A 45 1.68 -4.46 12.36
C LEU A 45 2.81 -4.95 13.29
N ASP A 46 2.95 -6.26 13.44
CA ASP A 46 3.80 -6.85 14.49
C ASP A 46 5.19 -7.29 13.98
N ARG A 47 5.42 -7.30 12.67
CA ARG A 47 6.64 -7.87 12.06
C ARG A 47 7.28 -6.88 11.08
N PRO A 48 8.63 -6.86 10.97
CA PRO A 48 9.33 -6.05 9.98
C PRO A 48 9.20 -6.70 8.59
N VAL A 49 8.08 -6.46 7.92
CA VAL A 49 7.76 -7.01 6.59
C VAL A 49 7.90 -5.98 5.47
N GLU A 50 8.28 -4.75 5.79
CA GLU A 50 8.56 -3.75 4.76
C GLU A 50 9.79 -4.11 3.91
N THR A 51 9.94 -3.42 2.77
CA THR A 51 11.08 -3.61 1.89
C THR A 51 12.40 -3.41 2.62
N ARG A 52 13.35 -4.32 2.38
CA ARG A 52 14.71 -4.21 2.94
C ARG A 52 15.52 -3.10 2.31
N TYR A 53 15.23 -2.75 1.05
CA TYR A 53 15.92 -1.71 0.30
C TYR A 53 14.95 -0.60 -0.10
N ARG A 54 15.37 0.66 0.06
CA ARG A 54 14.58 1.85 -0.25
C ARG A 54 15.12 2.51 -1.52
N TYR A 55 14.59 2.11 -2.68
CA TYR A 55 14.98 2.68 -3.99
C TYR A 55 14.78 4.20 -4.09
N TRP A 56 13.86 4.77 -3.32
CA TRP A 56 13.71 6.23 -3.22
C TRP A 56 14.91 6.94 -2.61
N GLY A 57 15.84 6.23 -1.96
CA GLY A 57 17.13 6.77 -1.51
C GLY A 57 18.13 7.00 -2.63
N ASP A 58 17.92 6.39 -3.80
CA ASP A 58 18.77 6.56 -4.98
C ASP A 58 18.34 7.77 -5.83
N VAL A 59 17.27 8.46 -5.41
CA VAL A 59 16.72 9.62 -6.09
C VAL A 59 17.01 10.86 -5.26
N GLU A 60 17.75 11.81 -5.85
CA GLU A 60 18.01 13.12 -5.25
C GLU A 60 17.17 14.20 -5.95
N LEU A 61 16.45 15.00 -5.17
CA LEU A 61 15.79 16.20 -5.65
C LEU A 61 16.78 17.36 -5.57
N ILE A 62 17.17 17.92 -6.72
CA ILE A 62 18.10 19.05 -6.76
C ILE A 62 17.45 20.26 -6.09
N HIS A 63 18.08 20.75 -5.03
CA HIS A 63 17.59 21.92 -4.31
C HIS A 63 17.69 23.19 -5.16
N HIS A 64 16.59 23.96 -5.21
CA HIS A 64 16.56 25.27 -5.82
C HIS A 64 16.30 26.33 -4.76
N ALA A 65 17.35 27.07 -4.38
CA ALA A 65 17.30 28.02 -3.26
C ALA A 65 16.47 29.28 -3.54
N LEU A 66 16.23 29.60 -4.82
CA LEU A 66 15.49 30.79 -5.23
C LEU A 66 14.42 30.45 -6.28
N PRO A 67 13.33 29.77 -5.88
CA PRO A 67 12.32 29.21 -6.79
C PRO A 67 11.57 30.23 -7.65
N GLY A 68 11.63 31.52 -7.32
CA GLY A 68 10.97 32.58 -8.09
C GLY A 68 9.45 32.63 -7.94
N PHE A 69 8.89 31.89 -6.98
CA PHE A 69 7.48 31.88 -6.61
C PHE A 69 7.33 31.85 -5.08
N ASP A 70 6.19 32.32 -4.57
CA ASP A 70 5.86 32.26 -3.14
C ASP A 70 5.31 30.88 -2.78
N PHE A 71 5.59 30.41 -1.57
CA PHE A 71 5.13 29.09 -1.11
C PHE A 71 3.61 28.90 -1.20
N GLU A 72 2.85 29.98 -0.97
CA GLU A 72 1.39 29.98 -1.04
C GLU A 72 0.83 29.79 -2.47
N GLU A 73 1.68 29.92 -3.51
CA GLU A 73 1.31 29.68 -4.92
C GLU A 73 1.36 28.19 -5.29
N VAL A 74 1.90 27.33 -4.41
CA VAL A 74 1.97 25.88 -4.66
C VAL A 74 0.58 25.26 -4.51
N ASP A 75 -0.01 24.85 -5.63
CA ASP A 75 -1.28 24.10 -5.65
C ASP A 75 -1.02 22.58 -5.83
N PRO A 76 -1.14 21.75 -4.76
CA PRO A 76 -0.96 20.31 -4.85
C PRO A 76 -2.18 19.58 -5.42
N ARG A 77 -3.30 20.27 -5.64
CA ARG A 77 -4.56 19.64 -6.02
C ARG A 77 -4.46 19.02 -7.41
N ILE A 78 -5.03 17.84 -7.60
CA ILE A 78 -5.11 17.17 -8.91
C ILE A 78 -6.53 16.77 -9.30
N SER A 79 -6.74 16.41 -10.56
CA SER A 79 -7.96 15.73 -11.01
C SER A 79 -7.62 14.27 -11.32
N LEU A 80 -8.32 13.35 -10.66
CA LEU A 80 -8.11 11.91 -10.81
C LEU A 80 -9.47 11.23 -11.00
N LEU A 81 -9.62 10.47 -12.10
CA LEU A 81 -10.85 9.74 -12.44
C LEU A 81 -12.14 10.60 -12.41
N GLY A 82 -12.02 11.87 -12.82
CA GLY A 82 -13.14 12.81 -12.84
C GLY A 82 -13.48 13.45 -11.50
N GLN A 83 -12.70 13.19 -10.44
CA GLN A 83 -12.84 13.83 -9.13
C GLN A 83 -11.66 14.78 -8.85
N ARG A 84 -11.91 15.87 -8.12
CA ARG A 84 -10.87 16.79 -7.64
C ARG A 84 -10.35 16.29 -6.29
N LEU A 85 -9.03 16.19 -6.14
CA LEU A 85 -8.37 15.85 -4.88
C LEU A 85 -7.56 17.04 -4.37
N GLU A 86 -7.48 17.19 -3.04
CA GLU A 86 -6.72 18.26 -2.40
C GLU A 86 -5.20 18.04 -2.46
N ALA A 87 -4.76 16.81 -2.70
CA ALA A 87 -3.36 16.44 -2.86
C ALA A 87 -3.21 15.24 -3.83
N PRO A 88 -2.02 14.99 -4.41
CA PRO A 88 -1.80 13.88 -5.33
C PRO A 88 -1.52 12.58 -4.58
N LEU A 89 -2.41 12.23 -3.64
CA LEU A 89 -2.26 11.10 -2.72
C LEU A 89 -3.49 10.19 -2.75
N VAL A 90 -3.25 8.88 -2.69
CA VAL A 90 -4.29 7.85 -2.64
C VAL A 90 -3.91 6.82 -1.58
N ILE A 91 -4.81 6.58 -0.62
CA ILE A 91 -4.71 5.45 0.30
C ILE A 91 -5.15 4.21 -0.47
N THR A 92 -4.23 3.28 -0.73
CA THR A 92 -4.56 2.06 -1.49
C THR A 92 -5.28 1.04 -0.62
N GLY A 93 -5.93 0.07 -1.27
CA GLY A 93 -6.75 -0.94 -0.58
C GLY A 93 -5.92 -1.82 0.35
N MET A 94 -6.27 -1.84 1.63
CA MET A 94 -5.57 -2.63 2.66
C MET A 94 -6.41 -3.79 3.19
N THR A 95 -7.64 -3.51 3.69
CA THR A 95 -8.39 -4.50 4.46
C THR A 95 -9.91 -4.42 4.31
N GLY A 96 -10.62 -5.43 4.83
CA GLY A 96 -12.09 -5.57 4.76
C GLY A 96 -12.56 -7.01 5.00
N GLY A 97 -13.74 -7.22 5.59
CA GLY A 97 -14.36 -8.56 5.67
C GLY A 97 -13.97 -9.44 6.88
N TYR A 98 -13.39 -8.85 7.93
CA TYR A 98 -13.29 -9.40 9.28
C TYR A 98 -13.67 -8.32 10.31
N PRO A 99 -14.02 -8.67 11.58
CA PRO A 99 -14.61 -7.71 12.53
C PRO A 99 -13.80 -6.42 12.76
N GLY A 100 -12.47 -6.48 12.85
CA GLY A 100 -11.63 -5.30 13.09
C GLY A 100 -11.42 -4.41 11.87
N ALA A 101 -11.73 -4.89 10.66
CA ALA A 101 -11.53 -4.11 9.44
C ALA A 101 -12.41 -2.86 9.36
N THR A 102 -13.63 -2.91 9.93
CA THR A 102 -14.55 -1.77 9.92
C THR A 102 -13.94 -0.57 10.62
N GLN A 103 -13.38 -0.75 11.81
CA GLN A 103 -12.77 0.34 12.56
C GLN A 103 -11.59 0.96 11.79
N ILE A 104 -10.75 0.12 11.18
CA ILE A 104 -9.60 0.57 10.38
C ILE A 104 -10.09 1.41 9.19
N ASN A 105 -11.03 0.87 8.40
CA ASN A 105 -11.53 1.54 7.21
C ASN A 105 -12.31 2.82 7.56
N SER A 106 -13.08 2.85 8.64
CA SER A 106 -13.79 4.06 9.09
C SER A 106 -12.83 5.18 9.51
N ASN A 107 -11.76 4.85 10.23
CA ASN A 107 -10.77 5.83 10.63
C ASN A 107 -10.05 6.44 9.42
N LEU A 108 -9.64 5.60 8.47
CA LEU A 108 -8.98 6.03 7.25
C LEU A 108 -9.92 6.83 6.34
N ALA A 109 -11.16 6.38 6.18
CA ALA A 109 -12.15 7.07 5.37
C ALA A 109 -12.45 8.47 5.93
N ARG A 110 -12.56 8.60 7.25
CA ARG A 110 -12.71 9.91 7.90
C ARG A 110 -11.51 10.83 7.62
N ALA A 111 -10.29 10.33 7.82
CA ALA A 111 -9.08 11.12 7.54
C ALA A 111 -8.98 11.51 6.06
N ALA A 112 -9.30 10.58 5.15
CA ALA A 112 -9.30 10.83 3.71
C ALA A 112 -10.34 11.90 3.32
N ALA A 113 -11.52 11.86 3.91
CA ALA A 113 -12.56 12.87 3.69
C ALA A 113 -12.17 14.25 4.24
N GLU A 114 -11.60 14.30 5.45
CA GLU A 114 -11.11 15.55 6.06
C GLU A 114 -9.96 16.17 5.26
N LEU A 115 -9.07 15.35 4.70
CA LEU A 115 -7.90 15.80 3.93
C LEU A 115 -8.15 15.94 2.42
N GLY A 116 -9.32 15.54 1.93
CA GLY A 116 -9.67 15.59 0.50
C GLY A 116 -8.82 14.67 -0.40
N VAL A 117 -8.38 13.51 0.10
CA VAL A 117 -7.59 12.53 -0.66
C VAL A 117 -8.41 11.28 -0.96
N ALA A 118 -8.04 10.55 -2.02
CA ALA A 118 -8.76 9.34 -2.40
C ALA A 118 -8.38 8.15 -1.50
N MET A 119 -9.32 7.22 -1.33
CA MET A 119 -9.11 5.97 -0.61
C MET A 119 -9.74 4.79 -1.37
N GLY A 120 -8.99 3.70 -1.49
CA GLY A 120 -9.48 2.39 -1.91
C GLY A 120 -9.73 1.47 -0.71
N VAL A 121 -10.63 0.51 -0.87
CA VAL A 121 -10.91 -0.54 0.12
C VAL A 121 -10.16 -1.83 -0.23
N GLY A 122 -9.92 -2.68 0.78
CA GLY A 122 -9.33 -4.00 0.55
C GLY A 122 -10.28 -4.94 -0.20
N SER A 123 -9.80 -6.14 -0.56
CA SER A 123 -10.56 -7.13 -1.34
C SER A 123 -11.99 -7.36 -0.82
N GLU A 124 -12.99 -7.12 -1.68
CA GLU A 124 -14.41 -7.26 -1.36
C GLU A 124 -14.96 -8.69 -1.48
N ARG A 125 -14.12 -9.68 -1.83
CA ARG A 125 -14.54 -11.09 -1.97
C ARG A 125 -15.33 -11.60 -0.75
N ALA A 126 -14.88 -11.25 0.45
CA ALA A 126 -15.54 -11.67 1.70
C ALA A 126 -16.93 -11.06 1.85
N ALA A 127 -17.14 -9.82 1.40
CA ALA A 127 -18.43 -9.15 1.41
C ALA A 127 -19.39 -9.84 0.44
N ILE A 128 -18.94 -10.11 -0.79
CA ILE A 128 -19.71 -10.80 -1.82
C ILE A 128 -20.12 -12.20 -1.38
N GLN A 129 -19.17 -13.00 -0.86
CA GLN A 129 -19.46 -14.38 -0.44
C GLN A 129 -20.43 -14.48 0.74
N LYS A 130 -20.43 -13.49 1.63
CA LYS A 130 -21.32 -13.43 2.80
C LYS A 130 -22.62 -12.69 2.53
N GLY A 131 -22.78 -12.06 1.35
CA GLY A 131 -23.89 -11.16 1.05
C GLY A 131 -23.94 -9.92 1.96
N GLN A 132 -22.81 -9.53 2.55
CA GLN A 132 -22.71 -8.46 3.54
C GLN A 132 -22.11 -7.23 2.88
N PHE A 133 -22.96 -6.36 2.35
CA PHE A 133 -22.57 -5.03 1.91
C PHE A 133 -23.02 -4.01 2.97
N PRO A 134 -22.17 -3.04 3.36
CA PRO A 134 -22.69 -1.86 4.02
C PRO A 134 -23.72 -1.20 3.09
N ALA A 135 -24.84 -0.72 3.65
CA ALA A 135 -25.80 0.05 2.88
C ALA A 135 -25.06 1.23 2.24
N ALA A 136 -25.29 1.48 0.95
CA ALA A 136 -24.74 2.66 0.28
C ALA A 136 -25.28 3.90 1.00
N SER A 137 -24.43 4.60 1.76
CA SER A 137 -24.74 5.96 2.18
C SER A 137 -24.50 6.85 0.96
N ALA A 138 -25.57 7.41 0.42
CA ALA A 138 -25.47 8.48 -0.55
C ALA A 138 -24.66 9.62 0.08
N ALA A 139 -23.61 10.05 -0.62
CA ALA A 139 -22.93 11.30 -0.36
C ALA A 139 -23.84 12.47 -0.76
#